data_AF-A0A3T0DV75-F1
#
_entry.id   AF-A0A3T0DV75-F1
#
_cell.length_a   1.000
_cell.length_b   1.000
_cell.length_c   1.000
_cell.angle_alpha   90.00
_cell.angle_beta   90.00
_cell.angle_gamma   90.00
#
_symmetry.space_group_name_H-M   'P 1'
#
loop_
_entity.id
_entity.type
_entity.pdbx_description
1 polymer ?
#
loop_
_entity_poly.entity_id
_entity_poly.type
_entity_poly.pdbx_seq_one_letter_code
_entity_poly.pdbx_strand_id
1 'polypeptide(L)'
;MAELERKIAELENAVPTTAPAAEAESDRAPNGTKSTNPTADDDTFWALNGLIDRAADEGGVVYTGHTTPPGGESPVSWQMGLPSAAINDLNFAEAAPALAALGHPVRLELLQAIYEGTTTVAQLGEDERFGTTGQIYHHIHALAGAGWLENSRRGHWRVPGQKIIPLLTLILIGTH
;
A
#
# COMPACT_ATOMS: atom_id res chain seq x y z
N MET A 1 -20.14 -1.14 -24.08
CA MET A 1 -20.50 -2.11 -23.03
C MET A 1 -20.56 -3.52 -23.60
N ALA A 2 -21.48 -3.83 -24.53
CA ALA A 2 -21.60 -5.17 -25.14
C ALA A 2 -20.33 -5.71 -25.83
N GLU A 3 -19.52 -4.84 -26.46
CA GLU A 3 -18.27 -5.25 -27.12
C GLU A 3 -17.10 -5.48 -26.13
N LEU A 4 -17.17 -4.85 -24.96
CA LEU A 4 -16.21 -5.05 -23.87
C LEU A 4 -16.50 -6.36 -23.12
N GLU A 5 -17.78 -6.65 -22.91
CA GLU A 5 -18.26 -7.92 -22.33
C GLU A 5 -17.91 -9.12 -23.22
N ARG A 6 -17.98 -8.98 -24.55
CA ARG A 6 -17.57 -10.03 -25.48
C ARG A 6 -16.06 -10.35 -25.42
N LYS A 7 -15.22 -9.31 -25.27
CA LYS A 7 -13.76 -9.50 -25.14
C LYS A 7 -13.34 -10.15 -23.82
N ILE A 8 -14.07 -9.92 -22.74
CA ILE A 8 -13.82 -10.57 -21.45
C ILE A 8 -14.14 -12.07 -21.54
N ALA A 9 -15.28 -12.43 -22.14
CA ALA A 9 -15.67 -13.83 -22.32
C ALA A 9 -14.75 -14.63 -23.26
N GLU A 10 -14.12 -13.98 -24.24
CA GLU A 10 -13.13 -14.63 -25.12
C GLU A 10 -11.78 -14.86 -24.41
N LEU A 11 -11.38 -13.99 -23.46
CA LEU A 11 -10.17 -14.19 -22.65
C LEU A 11 -10.34 -15.25 -21.56
N GLU A 12 -11.52 -15.35 -20.95
CA GLU A 12 -11.81 -16.36 -19.91
C GLU A 12 -11.82 -17.80 -20.46
N ASN A 13 -12.17 -17.98 -21.74
CA ASN A 13 -12.16 -19.28 -22.42
C ASN A 13 -10.77 -19.70 -22.96
N ALA A 14 -9.76 -18.84 -22.87
CA ALA A 14 -8.43 -19.08 -23.44
C ALA A 14 -7.40 -19.60 -22.42
N VAL A 15 -7.82 -20.04 -21.22
CA VAL A 15 -6.92 -20.65 -20.23
C VAL A 15 -6.71 -22.14 -20.57
N PRO A 16 -5.51 -22.58 -21.00
CA PRO A 16 -5.25 -24.00 -21.16
C PRO A 16 -4.99 -24.60 -19.78
N THR A 17 -5.89 -25.50 -19.36
CA THR A 17 -5.63 -26.47 -18.29
C THR A 17 -4.55 -27.46 -18.77
N THR A 18 -3.42 -27.51 -18.07
CA THR A 18 -2.45 -28.61 -18.25
C THR A 18 -1.80 -29.01 -16.94
N ALA A 19 -2.13 -30.22 -16.48
CA ALA A 19 -1.29 -31.16 -15.72
C ALA A 19 -2.03 -32.52 -15.61
N PRO A 20 -1.38 -33.68 -15.37
CA PRO A 20 0.07 -33.98 -15.33
C PRO A 20 0.48 -35.22 -16.17
N ALA A 21 1.78 -35.37 -16.47
CA ALA A 21 2.38 -36.67 -16.82
C ALA A 21 3.85 -36.73 -16.34
N ALA A 22 4.11 -37.66 -15.43
CA ALA A 22 5.42 -38.26 -15.11
C ALA A 22 5.71 -39.36 -16.17
N GLU A 23 6.89 -39.87 -16.53
CA GLU A 23 8.24 -40.03 -15.96
C GLU A 23 9.17 -40.47 -17.13
N ALA A 24 10.47 -40.12 -17.10
CA ALA A 24 11.62 -41.01 -17.41
C ALA A 24 12.95 -40.23 -17.50
N GLU A 25 13.95 -40.75 -16.77
CA GLU A 25 15.27 -40.22 -16.43
C GLU A 25 16.33 -40.29 -17.55
N SER A 26 17.38 -39.45 -17.48
CA SER A 26 18.78 -39.89 -17.25
C SER A 26 19.83 -38.78 -17.49
N ASP A 27 20.73 -38.65 -16.51
CA ASP A 27 22.13 -38.22 -16.56
C ASP A 27 22.54 -36.82 -17.07
N ARG A 28 22.70 -35.89 -16.10
CA ARG A 28 23.98 -35.19 -15.87
C ARG A 28 24.01 -34.46 -14.51
N ALA A 29 24.91 -34.88 -13.61
CA ALA A 29 25.32 -34.12 -12.43
C ALA A 29 26.72 -33.48 -12.66
N PRO A 30 27.22 -32.58 -11.78
CA PRO A 30 26.53 -31.60 -10.96
C PRO A 30 27.04 -30.19 -11.31
N ASN A 31 26.16 -29.20 -11.52
CA ASN A 31 26.59 -27.81 -11.41
C ASN A 31 26.05 -27.26 -10.10
N GLY A 32 26.97 -26.90 -9.22
CA GLY A 32 26.68 -26.46 -7.87
C GLY A 32 25.83 -25.22 -7.87
N THR A 33 24.52 -25.40 -7.73
CA THR A 33 23.69 -24.40 -7.08
C THR A 33 24.23 -24.32 -5.66
N LYS A 34 24.98 -23.26 -5.36
CA LYS A 34 25.16 -22.86 -3.97
C LYS A 34 23.76 -22.64 -3.42
N SER A 35 23.20 -23.64 -2.74
CA SER A 35 22.19 -23.41 -1.72
C SER A 35 22.89 -22.61 -0.63
N THR A 36 22.98 -21.30 -0.84
CA THR A 36 23.12 -20.37 0.26
C THR A 36 21.79 -20.44 0.97
N ASN A 37 21.75 -21.21 2.07
CA ASN A 37 20.71 -20.98 3.06
C ASN A 37 20.68 -19.46 3.31
N PRO A 38 19.51 -18.80 3.21
CA PRO A 38 19.43 -17.38 3.52
C PRO A 38 20.06 -17.18 4.90
N THR A 39 21.05 -16.30 4.95
CA THR A 39 21.65 -15.90 6.21
C THR A 39 20.62 -15.11 7.02
N ALA A 40 20.78 -15.00 8.34
CA ALA A 40 19.87 -14.18 9.16
C ALA A 40 19.78 -12.71 8.68
N ASP A 41 20.84 -12.22 8.02
CA ASP A 41 20.87 -10.92 7.38
C ASP A 41 20.01 -10.89 6.10
N ASP A 42 19.96 -11.97 5.31
CA ASP A 42 19.08 -12.09 4.14
C ASP A 42 17.60 -12.10 4.53
N ASP A 43 17.26 -12.71 5.66
CA ASP A 43 15.89 -12.69 6.20
C ASP A 43 15.51 -11.31 6.77
N THR A 44 16.46 -10.52 7.26
CA THR A 44 16.20 -9.17 7.78
C THR A 44 16.03 -8.15 6.64
N PHE A 45 16.91 -8.23 5.63
CA PHE A 45 16.93 -7.33 4.48
C PHE A 45 16.27 -7.92 3.23
N TRP A 46 15.38 -8.91 3.39
CA TRP A 46 14.77 -9.65 2.27
C TRP A 46 14.16 -8.73 1.21
N ALA A 47 13.51 -7.62 1.63
CA ALA A 47 12.88 -6.67 0.72
C ALA A 47 13.91 -5.84 -0.05
N LEU A 48 15.00 -5.44 0.62
CA LEU A 48 16.11 -4.69 0.02
C LEU A 48 16.89 -5.57 -0.97
N ASN A 49 17.28 -6.78 -0.55
CA ASN A 49 18.00 -7.71 -1.41
C ASN A 49 17.14 -8.10 -2.61
N GLY A 50 15.84 -8.36 -2.40
CA GLY A 50 14.90 -8.61 -3.48
C GLY A 50 14.74 -7.44 -4.46
N LEU A 51 14.91 -6.19 -4.01
CA LEU A 51 14.96 -5.00 -4.88
C LEU A 51 16.28 -4.95 -5.65
N ILE A 52 17.42 -5.13 -4.97
CA ILE A 52 18.76 -5.10 -5.59
C ILE A 52 18.85 -6.14 -6.71
N ASP A 53 18.39 -7.37 -6.46
CA ASP A 53 18.38 -8.44 -7.45
C ASP A 53 17.55 -8.11 -8.70
N ARG A 54 16.46 -7.33 -8.52
CA ARG A 54 15.54 -6.96 -9.61
C ARG A 54 15.97 -5.70 -10.36
N ALA A 55 16.52 -4.73 -9.65
CA ALA A 55 16.88 -3.41 -10.18
C ALA A 55 18.33 -3.35 -10.69
N ALA A 56 19.19 -4.28 -10.28
CA ALA A 56 20.61 -4.32 -10.63
C ALA A 56 21.26 -2.93 -10.49
N ASP A 57 22.04 -2.51 -11.50
CA ASP A 57 22.75 -1.23 -11.49
C ASP A 57 21.83 -0.01 -11.66
N GLU A 58 20.57 -0.19 -12.09
CA GLU A 58 19.62 0.93 -12.24
C GLU A 58 19.11 1.43 -10.87
N GLY A 59 19.02 0.53 -9.89
CA GLY A 59 18.52 0.80 -8.55
C GLY A 59 17.09 1.37 -8.52
N GLY A 60 16.62 1.71 -7.33
CA GLY A 60 15.33 2.39 -7.19
C GLY A 60 14.89 2.49 -5.73
N VAL A 61 13.69 3.03 -5.56
CA VAL A 61 13.02 3.09 -4.25
C VAL A 61 11.69 2.36 -4.39
N VAL A 62 11.43 1.41 -3.49
CA VAL A 62 10.16 0.69 -3.40
C VAL A 62 9.65 0.75 -1.97
N TYR A 63 8.34 0.85 -1.82
CA TYR A 63 7.67 0.50 -0.58
C TYR A 63 6.53 -0.48 -0.88
N THR A 64 6.26 -1.36 0.06
CA THR A 64 5.23 -2.38 -0.05
C THR A 64 4.59 -2.63 1.31
N GLY A 65 3.42 -3.22 1.31
CA GLY A 65 2.74 -3.62 2.52
C GLY A 65 1.57 -4.55 2.23
N HIS A 66 1.30 -5.39 3.21
CA HIS A 66 0.18 -6.32 3.21
C HIS A 66 -0.41 -6.34 4.62
N THR A 67 -1.67 -5.93 4.76
CA THR A 67 -2.35 -5.92 6.05
C THR A 67 -3.84 -6.06 5.86
N THR A 68 -4.54 -6.58 6.87
CA THR A 68 -5.99 -6.48 6.97
C THR A 68 -6.30 -5.30 7.89
N PRO A 69 -6.85 -4.19 7.36
CA PRO A 69 -7.22 -3.04 8.20
C PRO A 69 -8.21 -3.46 9.29
N PRO A 70 -8.23 -2.78 10.45
CA PRO A 70 -9.24 -3.03 11.48
C PRO A 70 -10.66 -2.96 10.90
N GLY A 71 -11.47 -4.00 11.16
CA GLY A 71 -12.82 -4.12 10.63
C GLY A 71 -12.93 -4.46 9.14
N GLY A 72 -11.80 -4.65 8.43
CA GLY A 72 -11.78 -5.12 7.04
C GLY A 72 -11.96 -6.64 6.95
N GLU A 73 -12.76 -7.09 5.98
CA GLU A 73 -12.97 -8.52 5.70
C GLU A 73 -11.89 -9.14 4.82
N SER A 74 -11.09 -8.30 4.14
CA SER A 74 -10.08 -8.74 3.18
C SER A 74 -8.80 -7.93 3.32
N PRO A 75 -7.64 -8.55 3.05
CA PRO A 75 -6.37 -7.87 3.12
C PRO A 75 -6.23 -6.83 2.00
N VAL A 76 -5.48 -5.77 2.30
CA VAL A 76 -5.00 -4.78 1.36
C VAL A 76 -3.54 -5.06 1.10
N SER A 77 -3.22 -5.35 -0.17
CA SER A 77 -1.86 -5.48 -0.68
C SER A 77 -1.55 -4.30 -1.57
N TRP A 78 -0.41 -3.68 -1.37
CA TRP A 78 0.04 -2.58 -2.22
C TRP A 78 1.55 -2.58 -2.37
N GLN A 79 2.03 -2.24 -3.56
CA GLN A 79 3.43 -1.97 -3.83
C GLN A 79 3.52 -0.78 -4.78
N MET A 80 4.46 0.11 -4.51
CA MET A 80 4.85 1.19 -5.41
C MET A 80 6.36 1.29 -5.41
N GLY A 81 6.97 1.37 -6.57
CA GLY A 81 8.37 1.72 -6.69
C GLY A 81 8.64 2.52 -7.95
N LEU A 82 9.75 3.26 -7.92
CA LEU A 82 10.27 3.98 -9.05
C LEU A 82 11.77 3.66 -9.19
N PRO A 83 12.27 3.51 -10.44
CA PRO A 83 13.70 3.40 -10.67
C PRO A 83 14.41 4.70 -10.28
N SER A 84 15.71 4.62 -9.99
CA SER A 84 16.48 5.79 -9.53
C SER A 84 16.38 6.98 -10.50
N ALA A 85 16.39 6.71 -11.81
CA ALA A 85 16.25 7.74 -12.84
C ALA A 85 14.94 8.53 -12.70
N ALA A 86 13.81 7.83 -12.50
CA ALA A 86 12.51 8.49 -12.33
C ALA A 86 12.41 9.26 -11.01
N ILE A 87 13.06 8.79 -9.93
CA ILE A 87 13.14 9.53 -8.66
C ILE A 87 13.90 10.85 -8.84
N ASN A 88 14.99 10.84 -9.62
CA ASN A 88 15.81 12.03 -9.88
C ASN A 88 15.03 13.12 -10.64
N ASP A 89 14.00 12.73 -11.40
CA ASP A 89 13.15 13.65 -12.16
C ASP A 89 11.96 14.19 -11.34
N LEU A 90 11.74 13.71 -10.10
CA LEU A 90 10.62 14.16 -9.28
C LEU A 90 10.81 15.58 -8.76
N ASN A 91 9.75 16.38 -8.88
CA ASN A 91 9.63 17.63 -8.14
C ASN A 91 9.08 17.37 -6.73
N PHE A 92 9.95 17.34 -5.73
CA PHE A 92 9.54 17.06 -4.34
C PHE A 92 8.54 18.08 -3.77
N ALA A 93 8.46 19.30 -4.31
CA ALA A 93 7.48 20.29 -3.88
C ALA A 93 6.03 19.84 -4.12
N GLU A 94 5.80 18.96 -5.11
CA GLU A 94 4.47 18.41 -5.40
C GLU A 94 3.94 17.51 -4.29
N ALA A 95 4.83 16.91 -3.48
CA ALA A 95 4.43 16.11 -2.33
C ALA A 95 4.02 16.96 -1.11
N ALA A 96 4.37 18.26 -1.10
CA ALA A 96 4.21 19.12 0.07
C ALA A 96 2.75 19.22 0.57
N PRO A 97 1.72 19.42 -0.26
CA PRO A 97 0.34 19.50 0.23
C PRO A 97 -0.13 18.21 0.93
N ALA A 98 0.24 17.05 0.36
CA ALA A 98 -0.10 15.76 0.94
C ALA A 98 0.60 15.53 2.28
N LEU A 99 1.91 15.79 2.36
CA LEU A 99 2.69 15.59 3.58
C LEU A 99 2.33 16.63 4.66
N ALA A 100 2.12 17.89 4.27
CA ALA A 100 1.71 18.95 5.19
C ALA A 100 0.36 18.66 5.84
N ALA A 101 -0.53 17.92 5.17
CA ALA A 101 -1.80 17.48 5.76
C ALA A 101 -1.62 16.48 6.92
N LEU A 102 -0.48 15.77 6.98
CA LEU A 102 -0.15 14.83 8.05
C LEU A 102 0.64 15.48 9.19
N GLY A 103 1.27 16.63 8.97
CA GLY A 103 2.12 17.32 9.94
C GLY A 103 1.39 18.00 11.11
N HIS A 104 0.24 17.48 11.58
CA HIS A 104 -0.48 18.01 12.75
C HIS A 104 -0.98 16.87 13.64
N PRO A 105 -0.70 16.88 14.96
CA PRO A 105 -1.06 15.76 15.87
C PRO A 105 -2.52 15.34 15.79
N VAL A 106 -3.45 16.28 15.93
CA VAL A 106 -4.90 16.00 15.85
C VAL A 106 -5.31 15.34 14.52
N ARG A 107 -4.66 15.69 13.40
CA ARG A 107 -4.98 15.06 12.10
C ARG A 107 -4.51 13.62 12.01
N LEU A 108 -3.36 13.31 12.61
CA LEU A 108 -2.87 11.93 12.71
C LEU A 108 -3.76 11.09 13.62
N GLU A 109 -4.18 11.63 14.76
CA GLU A 109 -5.10 10.93 15.66
C GLU A 109 -6.48 10.73 15.03
N LEU A 110 -7.00 11.71 14.27
CA LEU A 110 -8.23 11.56 13.50
C LEU A 110 -8.10 10.47 12.42
N LEU A 111 -6.98 10.46 11.69
CA LEU A 111 -6.70 9.41 10.70
C LEU A 111 -6.64 8.04 11.34
N GLN A 112 -6.00 7.91 12.50
CA GLN A 112 -5.93 6.66 13.26
C GLN A 112 -7.33 6.21 13.69
N ALA A 113 -8.12 7.09 14.31
CA ALA A 113 -9.49 6.76 14.73
C ALA A 113 -10.37 6.30 13.55
N ILE A 114 -10.24 6.97 12.40
CA ILE A 114 -10.97 6.60 11.17
C ILE A 114 -10.47 5.26 10.61
N TYR A 115 -9.15 5.03 10.60
CA TYR A 115 -8.55 3.76 10.19
C TYR A 115 -8.98 2.60 11.10
N GLU A 116 -9.20 2.87 12.38
CA GLU A 116 -9.68 1.89 13.38
C GLU A 116 -11.20 1.66 13.36
N GLY A 117 -11.96 2.48 12.63
CA GLY A 117 -13.40 2.27 12.38
C GLY A 117 -14.33 3.39 12.84
N THR A 118 -13.83 4.48 13.41
CA THR A 118 -14.64 5.65 13.79
C THR A 118 -14.89 6.53 12.57
N THR A 119 -16.01 6.29 11.88
CA THR A 119 -16.21 6.84 10.53
C THR A 119 -17.03 8.13 10.46
N THR A 120 -17.70 8.56 11.53
CA THR A 120 -18.56 9.75 11.49
C THR A 120 -18.06 10.87 12.40
N VAL A 121 -18.34 12.13 12.02
CA VAL A 121 -17.99 13.30 12.85
C VAL A 121 -18.71 13.29 14.19
N ALA A 122 -19.91 12.71 14.26
CA ALA A 122 -20.65 12.56 15.51
C ALA A 122 -19.87 11.67 16.50
N GLN A 123 -19.42 10.49 16.05
CA GLN A 123 -18.62 9.58 16.88
C GLN A 123 -17.26 10.17 17.23
N LEU A 124 -16.59 10.83 16.28
CA LEU A 124 -15.33 11.51 16.55
C LEU A 124 -15.52 12.62 17.60
N GLY A 125 -16.65 13.33 17.57
CA GLY A 125 -16.96 14.37 18.55
C GLY A 125 -17.27 13.89 19.97
N GLU A 126 -17.37 12.57 20.20
CA GLU A 126 -17.49 12.00 21.55
C GLU A 126 -16.16 12.07 22.31
N ASP A 127 -15.04 12.26 21.59
CA ASP A 127 -13.70 12.34 22.16
C ASP A 127 -13.19 13.79 22.14
N GLU A 128 -13.04 14.37 23.33
CA GLU A 128 -12.68 15.77 23.52
C GLU A 128 -11.32 16.14 22.92
N ARG A 129 -10.42 15.17 22.69
CA ARG A 129 -9.08 15.43 22.12
C ARG A 129 -9.12 16.01 20.70
N PHE A 130 -10.22 15.78 19.97
CA PHE A 130 -10.39 16.31 18.61
C PHE A 130 -10.99 17.73 18.57
N GLY A 131 -11.35 18.27 19.73
CA GLY A 131 -11.90 19.61 19.87
C GLY A 131 -13.37 19.71 19.45
N THR A 132 -13.78 20.92 19.07
CA THR A 132 -15.16 21.19 18.67
C THR A 132 -15.52 20.53 17.34
N THR A 133 -16.81 20.29 17.10
CA THR A 133 -17.31 19.77 15.82
C THR A 133 -16.81 20.56 14.61
N GLY A 134 -16.70 21.90 14.72
CA GLY A 134 -16.16 22.75 13.66
C GLY A 134 -14.68 22.49 13.36
N GLN A 135 -13.87 22.24 14.41
CA GLN A 135 -12.46 21.86 14.24
C GLN A 135 -12.31 20.48 13.61
N ILE A 136 -13.16 19.51 13.98
CA ILE A 136 -13.16 18.18 13.36
C ILE A 136 -13.45 18.29 11.86
N TYR A 137 -14.49 19.03 11.46
CA TYR A 137 -14.78 19.26 10.03
C TYR A 137 -13.61 19.95 9.31
N HIS A 138 -13.01 20.97 9.92
CA HIS A 138 -11.83 21.64 9.36
C HIS A 138 -10.69 20.65 9.09
N HIS A 139 -10.36 19.79 10.06
CA HIS A 139 -9.31 18.79 9.92
C HIS A 139 -9.63 17.71 8.88
N ILE A 140 -10.84 17.17 8.89
CA ILE A 140 -11.28 16.16 7.93
C ILE A 140 -11.27 16.72 6.50
N HIS A 141 -11.72 17.96 6.29
CA HIS A 141 -11.68 18.57 4.97
C HIS A 141 -10.26 18.84 4.50
N ALA A 142 -9.33 19.22 5.39
CA ALA A 142 -7.92 19.33 5.04
C ALA A 142 -7.32 17.97 4.64
N LEU A 143 -7.62 16.90 5.39
CA LEU A 143 -7.18 15.54 5.07
C LEU A 143 -7.78 15.01 3.77
N ALA A 144 -9.07 15.26 3.53
CA ALA A 144 -9.76 14.86 2.32
C ALA A 144 -9.26 15.65 1.09
N GLY A 145 -9.03 16.96 1.24
CA GLY A 145 -8.45 17.80 0.19
C GLY A 145 -7.04 17.37 -0.21
N ALA A 146 -6.29 16.76 0.72
CA ALA A 146 -4.98 16.14 0.46
C ALA A 146 -5.07 14.68 -0.01
N GLY A 147 -6.28 14.11 -0.13
CA GLY A 147 -6.53 12.75 -0.59
C GLY A 147 -6.25 11.65 0.44
N TRP A 148 -6.10 11.98 1.73
CA TRP A 148 -5.92 11.00 2.80
C TRP A 148 -7.23 10.39 3.30
N LEU A 149 -8.34 11.10 3.10
CA LEU A 149 -9.68 10.66 3.43
C LEU A 149 -10.61 10.81 2.23
N GLU A 150 -11.62 9.95 2.18
CA GLU A 150 -12.74 10.09 1.24
C GLU A 150 -14.08 9.90 1.95
N ASN A 151 -15.12 10.50 1.39
CA ASN A 151 -16.49 10.33 1.86
C ASN A 151 -17.07 9.06 1.21
N SER A 152 -17.01 7.94 1.90
CA SER A 152 -17.44 6.63 1.35
C SER A 152 -18.95 6.55 1.13
N ARG A 153 -19.71 7.15 2.04
CA ARG A 153 -21.16 7.37 2.00
C ARG A 153 -21.44 8.62 2.80
N ARG A 154 -22.55 9.34 2.51
CA ARG A 154 -22.85 10.64 3.13
C ARG A 154 -22.54 10.66 4.63
N GLY A 155 -21.58 11.51 5.02
CA GLY A 155 -21.18 11.72 6.41
C GLY A 155 -20.24 10.67 7.01
N HIS A 156 -19.80 9.68 6.23
CA HIS A 156 -18.88 8.63 6.65
C HIS A 156 -17.56 8.75 5.91
N TRP A 157 -16.50 8.89 6.68
CA TRP A 157 -15.13 9.06 6.22
C TRP A 157 -14.37 7.76 6.35
N ARG A 158 -13.49 7.50 5.39
CA ARG A 158 -12.54 6.37 5.44
C ARG A 158 -11.23 6.77 4.80
N VAL A 159 -10.17 6.04 5.15
CA VAL A 159 -8.92 6.05 4.38
C VAL A 159 -9.18 5.27 3.07
N PRO A 160 -8.91 5.86 1.88
CA PRO A 160 -9.02 5.14 0.61
C PRO A 160 -8.12 3.90 0.60
N GLY A 161 -8.56 2.79 0.00
CA GLY A 161 -7.80 1.53 0.01
C GLY A 161 -6.36 1.69 -0.50
N GLN A 162 -6.18 2.45 -1.58
CA GLN A 162 -4.89 2.79 -2.18
C GLN A 162 -4.00 3.71 -1.31
N LYS A 163 -4.53 4.26 -0.22
CA LYS A 163 -3.82 5.12 0.74
C LYS A 163 -3.48 4.42 2.04
N ILE A 164 -4.04 3.24 2.31
CA ILE A 164 -3.80 2.51 3.57
C ILE A 164 -2.31 2.17 3.73
N ILE A 165 -1.72 1.44 2.79
CA ILE A 165 -0.29 1.09 2.88
C ILE A 165 0.59 2.34 2.85
N PRO A 166 0.41 3.32 1.93
CA PRO A 166 1.18 4.57 1.99
C PRO A 166 1.10 5.31 3.34
N LEU A 167 -0.09 5.39 3.95
CA LEU A 167 -0.28 6.00 5.26
C LEU A 167 0.54 5.26 6.33
N LEU A 168 0.39 3.94 6.42
CA LEU A 168 1.12 3.11 7.39
C LEU A 168 2.64 3.17 7.18
N THR A 169 3.11 3.22 5.93
CA THR A 169 4.52 3.43 5.61
C THR A 169 5.03 4.77 6.14
N LEU A 170 4.28 5.87 5.97
CA LEU A 170 4.67 7.18 6.49
C LEU A 170 4.68 7.21 8.03
N ILE A 171 3.72 6.54 8.67
CA ILE A 171 3.73 6.41 10.14
C ILE A 171 4.95 5.63 10.60
N LEU A 172 5.26 4.49 9.96
CA LEU A 172 6.43 3.68 10.26
C LEU A 172 7.72 4.51 10.20
N ILE A 173 7.93 5.27 9.12
CA ILE A 173 9.07 6.20 8.94
C ILE A 173 9.12 7.27 10.04
N GLY A 174 7.97 7.73 10.51
CA GLY A 174 7.89 8.76 11.57
C GLY A 174 8.12 8.21 12.99
N THR A 175 8.04 6.89 13.17
CA THR A 175 8.10 6.24 14.50
C THR A 175 9.36 5.43 14.76
N HIS A 176 10.03 4.94 13.72
CA HIS A 176 11.18 4.05 13.78
C HIS A 176 12.27 4.55 12.84
#